data_AF-A0A430VLP2-F1
#
_entry.id   AF-A0A430VLP2-F1
#
_cell.length_a   1.000
_cell.length_b   1.000
_cell.length_c   1.000
_cell.angle_alpha   90.00
_cell.angle_beta   90.00
_cell.angle_gamma   90.00
#
_symmetry.space_group_name_H-M   'P 1'
#
loop_
_entity.id
_entity.type
_entity.pdbx_description
1 polymer ?
#
loop_
_entity_poly.entity_id
_entity_poly.type
_entity_poly.pdbx_seq_one_letter_code
_entity_poly.pdbx_strand_id
1 'polypeptide(L)' 'LLYRWEVENRSFWVRDVLLHEDACQVRGVGAQVLAALRAFLVSLLHRQGVREKKAALEAFSFNPLSALRFLGLYAV' A
#
# COMPACT_ATOMS: atom_id res chain seq x y z
N LEU A 1 16.83 18.41 6.59
CA LEU A 1 16.69 18.00 5.17
C LEU A 1 16.60 16.48 4.98
N LEU A 2 17.38 15.66 5.70
CA LEU A 2 17.34 14.18 5.59
C LEU A 2 16.02 13.54 6.07
N TYR A 3 15.37 14.10 7.10
CA TYR A 3 14.13 13.54 7.66
C TYR A 3 12.95 13.53 6.66
N ARG A 4 12.92 14.50 5.74
CA ARG A 4 11.92 14.57 4.67
C ARG A 4 12.03 13.36 3.74
N TRP A 5 13.27 13.00 3.38
CA TRP A 5 13.56 11.89 2.48
C TRP A 5 13.35 10.52 3.12
N GLU A 6 13.52 10.37 4.43
CA GLU A 6 13.18 9.10 5.11
C GLU A 6 11.68 8.82 5.12
N VAL A 7 10.87 9.85 5.36
CA VAL A 7 9.41 9.76 5.28
C VAL A 7 8.98 9.46 3.84
N GLU A 8 9.61 10.14 2.87
CA GLU A 8 9.39 9.94 1.44
C GLU A 8 9.79 8.52 1.00
N ASN A 9 10.91 7.98 1.46
CA ASN A 9 11.33 6.61 1.12
C ASN A 9 10.43 5.52 1.73
N ARG A 10 9.86 5.72 2.92
CA ARG A 10 9.05 4.66 3.58
C ARG A 10 7.61 4.61 3.08
N SER A 11 7.08 5.73 2.59
CA SER A 11 5.70 5.82 2.12
C SER A 11 5.57 6.05 0.62
N PHE A 12 6.39 6.95 0.05
CA PHE A 12 6.28 7.38 -1.35
C PHE A 12 6.80 6.29 -2.29
N TRP A 13 8.00 5.76 -2.04
CA TRP A 13 8.58 4.65 -2.84
C TRP A 13 7.66 3.43 -2.90
N VAL A 14 7.00 3.08 -1.79
CA VAL A 14 6.06 1.94 -1.72
C VAL A 14 4.87 2.18 -2.65
N ARG A 15 4.33 3.40 -2.67
CA ARG A 15 3.17 3.75 -3.50
C ARG A 15 3.54 3.79 -4.97
N ASP A 16 4.63 4.46 -5.31
CA ASP A 16 5.05 4.65 -6.69
C ASP A 16 5.50 3.32 -7.31
N VAL A 17 6.37 2.59 -6.62
CA VAL A 17 7.02 1.39 -7.16
C VAL A 17 6.19 0.14 -6.91
N LEU A 18 5.81 -0.14 -5.66
CA LEU A 18 5.13 -1.40 -5.35
C LEU A 18 3.63 -1.36 -5.73
N LEU A 19 2.97 -0.21 -5.60
CA LEU A 19 1.55 -0.04 -5.95
C LEU A 19 1.32 0.60 -7.32
N HIS A 20 2.40 0.79 -8.09
CA HIS A 20 2.38 1.29 -9.48
C HIS A 20 1.58 2.59 -9.63
N GLU A 21 1.73 3.52 -8.68
CA GLU A 21 0.99 4.79 -8.68
C GLU A 21 1.30 5.63 -9.92
N ASP A 22 2.58 5.75 -10.31
CA ASP A 22 3.01 6.50 -11.50
C ASP A 22 2.49 5.91 -12.82
N ALA A 23 2.42 4.58 -12.89
CA ALA A 23 1.91 3.89 -14.08
C ALA A 23 0.37 3.93 -14.18
N CYS A 24 -0.31 4.43 -13.14
CA CYS A 24 -1.77 4.41 -13.07
C CYS A 24 -2.41 5.32 -14.12
N GLN A 25 -3.30 4.76 -14.92
CA GLN A 25 -4.03 5.48 -15.97
C GLN A 25 -5.39 6.02 -15.52
N VAL A 26 -5.82 5.77 -14.28
CA VAL A 26 -7.07 6.31 -13.75
C VAL A 26 -6.95 7.83 -13.65
N ARG A 27 -8.03 8.54 -14.04
CA ARG A 27 -8.10 10.02 -14.07
C ARG A 27 -9.33 10.53 -13.32
N GLY A 28 -9.37 11.83 -13.07
CA GLY A 28 -10.47 12.50 -12.38
C GLY A 28 -10.64 12.02 -10.93
N VAL A 29 -11.88 11.93 -10.45
CA VAL A 29 -12.20 11.52 -9.08
C VAL A 29 -11.66 10.12 -8.76
N GLY A 30 -11.65 9.20 -9.72
CA GLY A 30 -11.11 7.86 -9.53
C GLY A 30 -9.63 7.85 -9.13
N ALA A 31 -8.84 8.80 -9.64
CA ALA A 31 -7.42 8.91 -9.28
C ALA A 31 -7.26 9.32 -7.81
N GLN A 32 -8.09 10.23 -7.32
CA GLN A 32 -8.08 10.67 -5.92
C GLN A 32 -8.50 9.55 -4.97
N VAL A 33 -9.57 8.83 -5.31
CA VAL A 33 -10.03 7.66 -4.55
C VAL A 33 -8.92 6.61 -4.46
N LEU A 34 -8.28 6.30 -5.59
CA LEU A 34 -7.23 5.29 -5.61
C LEU A 34 -5.98 5.73 -4.83
N ALA A 35 -5.58 7.00 -4.91
CA ALA A 35 -4.51 7.56 -4.11
C ALA A 35 -4.80 7.45 -2.60
N ALA A 36 -6.03 7.75 -2.19
CA ALA A 36 -6.46 7.61 -0.79
C ALA A 36 -6.42 6.15 -0.31
N LEU A 37 -6.89 5.21 -1.15
CA LEU A 37 -6.83 3.78 -0.84
C LEU A 37 -5.39 3.26 -0.71
N ARG A 38 -4.48 3.67 -1.61
CA ARG A 38 -3.05 3.32 -1.51
C ARG A 38 -2.41 3.87 -0.25
N ALA A 39 -2.67 5.14 0.07
CA ALA A 39 -2.18 5.77 1.29
C ALA A 39 -2.68 5.01 2.54
N PHE A 40 -3.97 4.68 2.57
CA PHE A 40 -4.58 3.89 3.64
C PHE A 40 -3.90 2.52 3.81
N LEU A 41 -3.69 1.78 2.72
CA LEU A 41 -3.02 0.48 2.76
C LEU A 41 -1.59 0.58 3.31
N VAL A 42 -0.81 1.58 2.86
CA VAL A 42 0.56 1.80 3.34
C VAL A 42 0.57 2.16 4.83
N SER A 43 -0.35 3.01 5.29
CA SER A 43 -0.53 3.31 6.71
C SER A 43 -0.89 2.07 7.53
N LEU A 44 -1.72 1.17 7.00
CA LEU A 44 -2.07 -0.07 7.68
C LEU A 44 -0.88 -1.03 7.79
N LEU A 45 -0.10 -1.19 6.72
CA LEU A 45 1.15 -1.95 6.72
C LEU A 45 2.14 -1.42 7.77
N HIS A 46 2.26 -0.09 7.89
CA HIS A 46 3.06 0.53 8.94
C HIS A 46 2.52 0.26 10.35
N ARG A 47 1.21 0.42 10.55
CA ARG A 47 0.56 0.18 11.84
C ARG A 47 0.70 -1.26 12.31
N GLN A 48 0.68 -2.23 11.40
CA GLN A 48 0.88 -3.65 11.72
C GLN A 48 2.38 -4.04 11.81
N GLY A 49 3.30 -3.08 11.66
CA GLY A 49 4.74 -3.33 11.79
C GLY A 49 5.35 -4.13 10.63
N VAL A 50 4.70 -4.16 9.45
CA VAL A 50 5.20 -4.89 8.28
C VAL A 50 6.47 -4.21 7.75
N ARG A 51 7.60 -4.91 7.90
CA ARG A 51 8.92 -4.48 7.43
C ARG A 51 9.08 -4.75 5.93
N GLU A 52 8.87 -6.00 5.52
CA GLU A 52 9.00 -6.45 4.13
C GLU A 52 7.71 -6.25 3.33
N LYS A 53 7.41 -4.99 2.96
CA LYS A 53 6.17 -4.62 2.27
C LYS A 53 6.00 -5.32 0.92
N LYS A 54 7.09 -5.47 0.15
CA LYS A 54 7.07 -6.17 -1.14
C LYS A 54 6.60 -7.62 -0.97
N ALA A 55 7.21 -8.36 -0.06
CA ALA A 55 6.85 -9.75 0.21
C ALA A 55 5.39 -9.89 0.70
N ALA A 56 4.92 -8.95 1.54
CA ALA A 56 3.52 -8.93 1.98
C ALA A 56 2.56 -8.71 0.80
N LEU A 57 2.84 -7.76 -0.10
CA LEU A 57 2.02 -7.51 -1.29
C LEU A 57 2.04 -8.67 -2.28
N GLU A 58 3.19 -9.34 -2.45
CA GLU A 58 3.31 -10.56 -3.25
C GLU A 58 2.48 -11.71 -2.64
N ALA A 59 2.52 -11.89 -1.32
CA ALA A 59 1.70 -12.88 -0.62
C ALA A 59 0.20 -12.59 -0.75
N PHE A 60 -0.21 -11.33 -0.67
CA PHE A 60 -1.60 -10.91 -0.91
C PHE A 60 -2.04 -11.18 -2.35
N SER A 61 -1.15 -10.95 -3.31
CA SER A 61 -1.42 -11.20 -4.74
C SER A 61 -1.54 -12.69 -5.03
N PHE A 62 -0.69 -13.51 -4.39
CA PHE A 62 -0.74 -14.97 -4.50
C PHE A 62 -1.97 -15.58 -3.79
N ASN A 63 -2.34 -15.04 -2.62
CA ASN A 63 -3.48 -15.49 -1.83
C ASN A 63 -4.35 -14.31 -1.38
N PRO A 64 -5.36 -13.91 -2.18
CA PRO A 64 -6.25 -12.79 -1.85
C PRO A 64 -6.98 -12.93 -0.51
N LEU A 65 -7.26 -14.16 -0.05
CA LEU A 65 -7.88 -14.38 1.26
C LEU A 65 -6.96 -13.95 2.41
N SER A 66 -5.64 -14.03 2.24
CA SER A 66 -4.69 -13.51 3.22
C SER A 66 -4.76 -11.98 3.34
N ALA A 67 -5.03 -11.29 2.22
CA ALA A 67 -5.24 -9.85 2.20
C ALA A 67 -6.54 -9.47 2.92
N LEU A 68 -7.63 -10.20 2.68
CA LEU A 68 -8.89 -10.01 3.41
C LEU A 68 -8.71 -10.25 4.91
N ARG A 69 -7.97 -11.31 5.29
CA ARG A 69 -7.65 -11.57 6.70
C ARG A 69 -6.85 -10.43 7.32
N PHE A 70 -5.85 -9.92 6.61
CA PHE A 70 -5.03 -8.80 7.02
C PHE A 70 -5.86 -7.52 7.24
N LEU A 71 -6.91 -7.32 6.43
CA LEU A 71 -7.87 -6.22 6.57
C LEU A 71 -8.91 -6.45 7.68
N GLY A 72 -8.91 -7.60 8.35
CA GLY A 72 -9.95 -7.97 9.33
C GLY A 72 -11.29 -8.38 8.68
N LEU A 73 -11.29 -8.64 7.38
CA LEU A 73 -12.47 -8.97 6.56
C LEU A 73 -12.57 -10.48 6.32
N TYR A 74 -12.56 -11.27 7.39
CA TYR A 74 -12.73 -12.72 7.31
C TYR A 74 -13.91 -13.15 8.17
N ALA A 75 -14.71 -14.09 7.66
CA ALA A 75 -15.71 -14.76 8.47
C ALA A 75 -15.00 -15.58 9.56
N VAL A 76 -15.50 -15.46 10.79
CA VAL A 76 -15.16 -16.37 11.91
C VAL A 76 -15.77 -17.74 11.64
#